data_AF-A0A0D0D113-F1
#
_entry.id   AF-A0A0D0D113-F1
#
_cell.length_a   1.000
_cell.length_b   1.000
_cell.length_c   1.000
_cell.angle_alpha   90.00
_cell.angle_beta   90.00
_cell.angle_gamma   90.00
#
_symmetry.space_group_name_H-M   'P 1'
#
loop_
_entity.id
_entity.type
_entity.pdbx_description
1 polymer ?
#
loop_
_entity_poly.entity_id
_entity_poly.type
_entity_poly.pdbx_seq_one_letter_code
_entity_poly.pdbx_strand_id
1 'polypeptide(L)'
;NPPTSQLLLKDNPDLKAVVKLYLKLSHAQVDYNSAHEVIIQHLGTTEFPSLHQAQQAVKHLSSVSSLMNDMCVNTCLAFTGPLAAFKSCPQCGEACYQEDILQKSKGKKFVPHQQYSTIPLGPLFQVMS
;
A
#
# COMPACT_ATOMS: atom_id res chain seq x y z
N ASN A 1 6.19 13.90 -6.84
CA ASN A 1 5.33 13.62 -5.67
C ASN A 1 4.28 12.59 -6.06
N PRO A 2 4.43 11.31 -5.67
CA PRO A 2 3.26 10.45 -5.67
C PRO A 2 2.27 10.96 -4.59
N PRO A 3 0.96 10.81 -4.78
CA PRO A 3 -0.03 11.29 -3.83
C PRO A 3 0.07 10.47 -2.55
N THR A 4 0.47 11.15 -1.48
CA THR A 4 0.47 10.68 -0.10
C THR A 4 -0.97 10.65 0.40
N SER A 5 -1.83 9.79 -0.14
CA SER A 5 -3.05 9.39 0.58
C SER A 5 -2.64 8.39 1.66
N GLN A 6 -1.80 8.84 2.58
CA GLN A 6 -1.59 8.18 3.87
C GLN A 6 -2.92 8.28 4.59
N LEU A 7 -3.70 7.20 4.56
CA LEU A 7 -4.84 7.09 5.45
C LEU A 7 -4.34 7.21 6.89
N LEU A 8 -4.77 8.29 7.52
CA LEU A 8 -4.40 8.73 8.86
C LEU A 8 -4.99 7.78 9.91
N LEU A 9 -4.38 6.59 10.08
CA LEU A 9 -4.63 5.75 11.25
C LEU A 9 -4.25 6.42 12.57
N LYS A 10 -3.40 7.45 12.52
CA LYS A 10 -3.05 8.25 13.70
C LYS A 10 -4.22 9.10 14.21
N ASP A 11 -5.19 9.41 13.35
CA ASP A 11 -6.28 10.34 13.70
C ASP A 11 -7.55 9.63 14.15
N ASN A 12 -7.57 8.28 14.13
CA ASN A 12 -8.69 7.48 14.62
C ASN A 12 -8.20 6.42 15.64
N PRO A 13 -8.20 6.74 16.95
CA PRO A 13 -7.72 5.84 17.99
C PRO A 13 -8.52 4.53 18.07
N ASP A 14 -9.82 4.58 17.77
CA ASP A 14 -10.69 3.39 17.80
C ASP A 14 -10.38 2.44 16.65
N LEU A 15 -10.10 2.97 15.46
CA LEU A 15 -9.64 2.18 14.31
C LEU A 15 -8.28 1.52 14.59
N LYS A 16 -7.38 2.22 15.29
CA LYS A 16 -6.10 1.63 15.70
C LYS A 16 -6.29 0.52 16.73
N ALA A 17 -7.14 0.76 17.73
CA ALA A 17 -7.46 -0.24 18.76
C ALA A 17 -8.10 -1.49 18.16
N VAL A 18 -9.02 -1.31 17.21
CA VAL A 18 -9.75 -2.43 16.59
C VAL A 18 -8.87 -3.32 15.73
N VAL A 19 -7.96 -2.72 14.94
CA VAL A 19 -7.01 -3.48 14.12
C VAL A 19 -6.03 -4.25 15.00
N LYS A 20 -5.54 -3.64 16.08
CA LYS A 20 -4.66 -4.31 17.06
C LYS A 20 -5.37 -5.47 17.76
N LEU A 21 -6.63 -5.28 18.17
CA LEU A 21 -7.43 -6.34 18.78
C LEU A 21 -7.61 -7.50 17.81
N TYR A 22 -8.03 -7.21 16.57
CA TYR A 22 -8.23 -8.21 15.53
C TYR A 22 -6.95 -9.01 15.21
N LEU A 23 -5.79 -8.36 15.07
CA LEU A 23 -4.51 -9.03 14.77
C LEU A 23 -4.00 -9.90 15.93
N LYS A 24 -4.38 -9.62 17.18
CA LYS A 24 -4.00 -10.42 18.35
C LYS A 24 -4.87 -11.66 18.53
N LEU A 25 -6.11 -11.63 18.04
CA LEU A 25 -7.03 -12.76 18.14
C LEU A 25 -6.71 -13.75 17.04
N SER A 26 -6.08 -14.87 17.43
CA SER A 26 -5.46 -15.80 16.49
C SER A 26 -6.46 -16.32 15.46
N HIS A 27 -7.65 -16.80 15.85
CA HIS A 27 -8.78 -17.14 14.96
C HIS A 27 -10.07 -17.43 15.76
N ALA A 28 -10.97 -16.45 15.92
CA ALA A 28 -12.41 -16.71 16.08
C ALA A 28 -13.22 -15.40 16.08
N GLN A 29 -14.24 -15.35 15.23
CA GLN A 29 -15.26 -14.29 15.22
C GLN A 29 -15.96 -14.15 16.58
N VAL A 30 -16.07 -15.25 17.33
CA VAL A 30 -16.65 -15.30 18.67
C VAL A 30 -15.81 -14.51 19.67
N ASP A 31 -14.50 -14.74 19.73
CA ASP A 31 -13.59 -14.06 20.67
C ASP A 31 -13.59 -12.55 20.44
N TYR A 32 -13.66 -12.13 19.17
CA TYR A 32 -13.78 -10.72 18.84
C TYR A 32 -15.09 -10.13 19.33
N ASN A 33 -16.22 -10.78 19.05
CA ASN A 33 -17.54 -10.27 19.43
C ASN A 33 -17.68 -10.16 20.95
N SER A 34 -17.18 -11.13 21.70
CA SER A 34 -17.18 -11.08 23.17
C SER A 34 -16.31 -9.94 23.71
N ALA A 35 -15.11 -9.72 23.12
CA ALA A 35 -14.27 -8.59 23.50
C ALA A 35 -14.92 -7.24 23.13
N HIS A 36 -15.57 -7.16 21.96
CA HIS A 36 -16.28 -5.99 21.47
C HIS A 36 -17.43 -5.58 22.40
N GLU A 37 -18.24 -6.53 22.85
CA GLU A 37 -19.33 -6.31 23.81
C GLU A 37 -18.83 -5.74 25.14
N VAL A 38 -17.75 -6.31 25.69
CA VAL A 38 -17.15 -5.83 26.95
C VAL A 38 -16.61 -4.41 26.80
N ILE A 39 -15.98 -4.08 25.66
CA ILE A 39 -15.44 -2.75 25.39
C ILE A 39 -16.54 -1.71 25.27
N ILE A 40 -17.61 -1.99 24.51
CA ILE A 40 -18.79 -1.12 24.37
C ILE A 40 -19.44 -0.85 25.73
N GLN A 41 -19.61 -1.90 26.55
CA GLN A 41 -20.18 -1.77 27.89
C GLN A 41 -19.32 -0.90 28.81
N HIS A 42 -18.00 -1.11 28.79
CA HIS A 42 -17.09 -0.34 29.64
C HIS A 42 -17.00 1.14 29.23
N LEU A 43 -16.98 1.41 27.94
CA LEU A 43 -16.88 2.77 27.40
C LEU A 43 -18.23 3.50 27.34
N GLY A 44 -19.35 2.79 27.50
CA GLY A 44 -20.69 3.36 27.40
C GLY A 44 -21.01 3.91 26.00
N THR A 45 -20.41 3.35 24.95
CA THR A 45 -20.55 3.83 23.57
C THR A 45 -20.88 2.71 22.61
N THR A 46 -21.70 2.97 21.60
CA THR A 46 -21.98 2.05 20.50
C THR A 46 -21.10 2.29 19.27
N GLU A 47 -20.19 3.26 19.32
CA GLU A 47 -19.39 3.70 18.16
C GLU A 47 -18.12 2.87 17.92
N PHE A 48 -17.85 1.86 18.75
CA PHE A 48 -16.64 1.03 18.60
C PHE A 48 -16.73 0.10 17.38
N PRO A 49 -15.71 0.02 16.50
CA PRO A 49 -15.85 -0.65 15.21
C PRO A 49 -16.09 -2.17 15.32
N SER A 50 -16.97 -2.68 14.46
CA SER A 50 -17.31 -4.10 14.34
C SER A 50 -16.19 -4.96 13.74
N LEU A 51 -16.31 -6.29 13.85
CA LEU A 51 -15.39 -7.23 13.22
C LEU A 51 -15.26 -6.99 11.72
N HIS A 52 -16.38 -6.71 11.05
CA HIS A 52 -16.39 -6.42 9.61
C HIS A 52 -15.58 -5.15 9.30
N GLN A 53 -15.74 -4.10 10.10
CA GLN A 53 -14.94 -2.87 9.95
C GLN A 53 -13.46 -3.13 10.25
N ALA A 54 -13.13 -3.97 11.23
CA ALA A 54 -11.76 -4.37 11.52
C ALA A 54 -11.14 -5.16 10.35
N GLN A 55 -11.85 -6.13 9.78
CA GLN A 55 -11.44 -6.88 8.59
C GLN A 55 -11.28 -5.97 7.37
N GLN A 56 -12.21 -5.04 7.15
CA GLN A 56 -12.12 -4.07 6.06
C GLN A 56 -10.93 -3.13 6.25
N ALA A 57 -10.66 -2.69 7.48
CA ALA A 57 -9.49 -1.88 7.81
C ALA A 57 -8.19 -2.65 7.55
N VAL A 58 -8.09 -3.89 8.03
CA VAL A 58 -6.93 -4.76 7.76
C VAL A 58 -6.77 -5.05 6.29
N LYS A 59 -7.87 -5.32 5.56
CA LYS A 59 -7.84 -5.52 4.11
C LYS A 59 -7.36 -4.27 3.42
N HIS A 60 -7.86 -3.09 3.80
CA HIS A 60 -7.41 -1.81 3.25
C HIS A 60 -5.91 -1.57 3.56
N LEU A 61 -5.46 -1.95 4.75
CA LEU A 61 -4.08 -1.78 5.20
C LEU A 61 -3.10 -2.78 4.60
N SER A 62 -3.58 -3.98 4.28
CA SER A 62 -2.80 -5.04 3.63
C SER A 62 -2.92 -4.98 2.10
N SER A 63 -3.98 -4.38 1.57
CA SER A 63 -4.16 -4.06 0.16
C SER A 63 -3.29 -2.88 -0.27
N VAL A 64 -2.14 -2.66 0.38
CA VAL A 64 -1.13 -1.78 -0.17
C VAL A 64 -0.76 -2.40 -1.52
N SER A 65 -1.31 -1.81 -2.57
CA SER A 65 -1.08 -2.28 -3.92
C SER A 65 0.41 -2.21 -4.18
N SER A 66 0.97 -3.30 -4.71
CA SER A 66 2.33 -3.30 -5.20
C SER A 66 2.50 -2.12 -6.15
N LEU A 67 3.41 -1.21 -5.80
CA LEU A 67 3.77 -0.09 -6.66
C LEU A 67 4.61 -0.66 -7.78
N MET A 68 4.12 -0.56 -9.02
CA MET A 68 4.91 -0.93 -10.18
C MET A 68 5.88 0.21 -10.50
N ASN A 69 7.15 -0.13 -10.59
CA ASN A 69 8.24 0.80 -10.86
C ASN A 69 8.96 0.37 -12.13
N ASP A 70 9.11 1.28 -13.08
CA ASP A 70 9.85 1.04 -14.32
C ASP A 70 11.35 0.82 -14.01
N MET A 71 11.98 -0.09 -14.75
CA MET A 71 13.40 -0.39 -14.60
C MET A 71 14.12 -0.63 -15.93
N CYS A 72 15.44 -0.49 -15.90
CA CYS A 72 16.30 -0.87 -17.02
C CYS A 72 16.37 -2.40 -17.15
N VAL A 73 16.21 -2.91 -18.37
CA VAL A 73 16.28 -4.35 -18.66
C VAL A 73 17.68 -4.95 -18.47
N ASN A 74 18.73 -4.15 -18.62
CA ASN A 74 20.12 -4.64 -18.55
C ASN A 74 20.72 -4.54 -17.14
N THR A 75 20.40 -3.49 -16.39
CA THR A 75 21.03 -3.21 -15.07
C THR A 75 20.07 -3.32 -13.89
N CYS A 76 18.79 -3.53 -14.14
CA CYS A 76 17.71 -3.48 -13.13
C CYS A 76 17.62 -2.14 -12.37
N LEU A 77 18.28 -1.08 -12.86
CA LEU A 77 18.20 0.26 -12.28
C LEU A 77 16.76 0.77 -12.37
N ALA A 78 16.20 1.15 -11.23
CA ALA A 78 14.84 1.64 -11.11
C ALA A 78 14.74 3.14 -11.49
N PHE A 79 13.81 3.47 -12.38
CA PHE A 79 13.50 4.84 -12.77
C PHE A 79 12.53 5.48 -11.77
N THR A 80 13.01 5.68 -10.54
CA THR A 80 12.22 6.23 -9.43
C THR A 80 12.94 7.39 -8.75
N GLY A 81 12.20 8.19 -7.98
CA GLY A 81 12.78 9.31 -7.22
C GLY A 81 13.56 10.29 -8.12
N PRO A 82 14.83 10.60 -7.81
CA PRO A 82 15.67 11.47 -8.65
C PRO A 82 15.84 10.99 -10.09
N LEU A 83 15.69 9.68 -10.33
CA LEU A 83 15.84 9.07 -11.65
C LEU A 83 14.51 8.97 -12.41
N ALA A 84 13.39 9.40 -11.82
CA ALA A 84 12.05 9.25 -12.43
C ALA A 84 11.87 10.01 -13.75
N ALA A 85 12.66 11.06 -13.99
CA ALA A 85 12.60 11.84 -15.24
C ALA A 85 13.49 11.26 -16.35
N PHE A 86 14.32 10.26 -16.06
CA PHE A 86 15.24 9.69 -17.03
C PHE A 86 14.49 8.79 -18.01
N LYS A 87 14.72 8.99 -19.31
CA LYS A 87 14.16 8.15 -20.38
C LYS A 87 15.10 7.04 -20.84
N SER A 88 16.35 7.10 -20.41
CA SER A 88 17.39 6.11 -20.68
C SER A 88 18.21 5.85 -19.43
N CYS A 89 18.75 4.63 -19.32
CA CYS A 89 19.57 4.23 -18.20
C CYS A 89 20.90 5.00 -18.23
N PRO A 90 21.30 5.68 -17.14
CA PRO A 90 22.57 6.42 -17.10
C PRO A 90 23.80 5.50 -17.09
N GLN A 91 23.63 4.19 -16.83
CA GLN A 91 24.73 3.23 -16.76
C GLN A 91 25.01 2.53 -18.09
N CYS A 92 23.97 2.15 -18.83
CA CYS A 92 24.12 1.38 -20.07
C CYS A 92 23.50 2.06 -21.31
N GLY A 93 22.84 3.21 -21.15
CA GLY A 93 22.20 3.95 -22.25
C GLY A 93 20.86 3.38 -22.73
N GLU A 94 20.47 2.19 -22.26
CA GLU A 94 19.25 1.52 -22.71
C GLU A 94 17.99 2.34 -22.43
N ALA A 95 17.04 2.33 -23.37
CA ALA A 95 15.79 3.06 -23.23
C ALA A 95 14.91 2.45 -22.12
N CYS A 96 14.25 3.31 -21.34
CA CYS A 96 13.26 2.89 -20.34
C CYS A 96 12.01 2.32 -21.02
N TYR A 97 11.61 2.91 -22.16
CA TYR A 97 10.39 2.58 -22.89
C TYR A 97 10.68 1.96 -24.25
N GLN A 98 9.78 1.10 -24.70
CA GLN A 98 9.78 0.52 -26.04
C GLN A 98 9.64 1.62 -27.09
N GLU A 99 10.76 1.96 -27.73
CA GLU A 99 10.84 3.07 -28.67
C GLU A 99 9.94 2.85 -29.88
N ASP A 100 9.78 1.63 -30.37
CA ASP A 100 8.92 1.33 -31.52
C ASP A 100 7.45 1.68 -31.24
N ILE A 101 6.93 1.38 -30.04
CA ILE A 101 5.57 1.74 -29.62
C ILE A 101 5.47 3.25 -29.41
N LEU A 102 6.50 3.86 -28.81
CA LEU A 102 6.51 5.29 -28.58
C LEU A 102 6.47 6.07 -29.91
N GLN A 103 7.25 5.66 -30.90
CA GLN A 103 7.27 6.25 -32.23
C GLN A 103 5.94 6.02 -32.98
N LYS A 104 5.43 4.78 -33.00
CA LYS A 104 4.12 4.46 -33.62
C LYS A 104 2.97 5.27 -33.02
N SER A 105 3.02 5.52 -31.71
CA SER A 105 2.01 6.29 -30.99
C SER A 105 2.23 7.81 -31.06
N LYS A 106 3.27 8.29 -31.76
CA LYS A 106 3.68 9.71 -31.80
C LYS A 106 3.86 10.31 -30.41
N GLY A 107 4.49 9.56 -29.51
CA GLY A 107 4.77 10.01 -28.14
C GLY A 107 3.59 9.91 -27.17
N LYS A 108 2.49 9.24 -27.54
CA LYS A 108 1.28 9.16 -26.70
C LYS A 108 1.25 7.94 -25.78
N LYS A 109 1.96 6.87 -26.12
CA LYS A 109 1.97 5.61 -25.37
C LYS A 109 3.39 5.27 -24.93
N PHE A 110 3.59 5.20 -23.62
CA PHE A 110 4.84 4.82 -22.98
C PHE A 110 4.66 3.43 -22.40
N VAL A 111 5.33 2.44 -23.00
CA VAL A 111 5.33 1.06 -22.51
C VAL A 111 6.74 0.76 -22.01
N PRO A 112 6.94 0.52 -20.71
CA PRO A 112 8.26 0.24 -20.17
C PRO A 112 8.77 -1.11 -20.67
N HIS A 113 10.08 -1.25 -20.83
CA HIS A 113 10.69 -2.54 -21.16
C HIS A 113 10.55 -3.55 -20.02
N GLN A 114 10.66 -3.09 -18.78
CA GLN A 114 10.55 -3.93 -17.59
C GLN A 114 10.06 -3.11 -16.39
N GLN A 115 9.35 -3.77 -15.49
CA GLN A 115 8.87 -3.20 -14.22
C GLN A 115 9.11 -4.18 -13.08
N TYR A 116 9.21 -3.67 -11.85
CA TYR A 116 9.12 -4.47 -10.62
C TYR A 116 8.05 -3.94 -9.69
N SER A 117 7.57 -4.81 -8.82
CA SER A 117 6.68 -4.45 -7.72
C SER A 117 7.47 -4.07 -6.47
N THR A 118 7.08 -2.97 -5.84
CA THR A 118 7.49 -2.61 -4.47
C THR A 118 6.28 -2.76 -3.57
N ILE A 119 6.40 -3.57 -2.50
CA ILE A 119 5.40 -3.64 -1.42
C ILE A 119 5.75 -2.56 -0.40
N PRO A 120 4.94 -1.50 -0.23
CA PRO A 120 5.25 -0.47 0.76
C PRO A 120 5.04 -1.03 2.16
N LEU A 121 6.13 -1.19 2.91
CA LEU A 121 6.08 -1.70 4.29
C LEU A 121 5.67 -0.61 5.30
N GLY A 122 5.83 0.68 4.96
CA GLY A 122 5.51 1.81 5.85
C GLY A 122 4.08 1.79 6.43
N PRO A 123 3.04 1.60 5.60
CA PRO A 123 1.68 1.41 6.08
C PRO A 123 1.53 0.22 7.03
N LEU A 124 2.24 -0.89 6.80
CA LEU A 124 2.18 -2.08 7.67
C LEU A 124 2.83 -1.82 9.03
N PHE A 125 3.98 -1.14 9.07
CA PHE A 125 4.67 -0.85 10.33
C PHE A 125 3.88 0.12 11.23
N GLN A 126 3.23 1.14 10.67
CA GLN A 126 2.43 2.10 11.46
C GLN A 126 1.22 1.46 12.17
N VAL A 127 0.75 0.32 11.65
CA VAL A 127 -0.33 -0.47 12.24
C VAL A 127 0.16 -1.27 13.44
N MET A 128 1.41 -1.76 13.39
CA MET A 128 1.98 -2.64 14.39
C MET A 128 2.57 -1.90 15.62
N SER A 129 2.97 -0.63 15.47
CA SER A 129 3.43 0.25 16.58
C SER A 129 2.26 0.83 17.38
#